data_AF-A0A6C0IJQ5-F1
#
_entry.id   AF-A0A6C0IJQ5-F1
#
_cell.length_a   1.000
_cell.length_b   1.000
_cell.length_c   1.000
_cell.angle_alpha   90.00
_cell.angle_beta   90.00
_cell.angle_gamma   90.00
#
_symmetry.space_group_name_H-M   'P 1'
#
loop_
_entity.id
_entity.type
_entity.pdbx_description
1 polymer ?
#
loop_
_entity_poly.entity_id
_entity_poly.type
_entity_poly.pdbx_seq_one_letter_code
_entity_poly.pdbx_strand_id
1 'polypeptide(L)'
;MPEEFKKDGDLYKNTYSIEYLKRNIIDFSLWAILHTQILTPDFCVEYLLIPDNKYAKDEDDEEIYINNVLYWQRHITKEELLNCEFMKKYKISIAKNK
;
A
#
# COMPACT_ATOMS: atom_id res chain seq x y z
N MET A 1 22.75 13.87 -7.47
CA MET A 1 22.09 12.66 -6.93
C MET A 1 20.66 13.08 -6.67
N PRO A 2 19.64 12.35 -7.16
CA PRO A 2 18.28 12.62 -6.73
C PRO A 2 18.26 12.47 -5.20
N GLU A 3 17.40 13.20 -4.52
CA GLU A 3 17.17 13.09 -3.08
C GLU A 3 16.56 11.72 -2.76
N GLU A 4 17.31 10.64 -2.98
CA GLU A 4 16.93 9.27 -2.67
C GLU A 4 16.38 9.25 -1.25
N PHE A 5 15.14 8.80 -1.16
CA PHE A 5 14.24 8.81 -0.01
C PHE A 5 14.98 8.55 1.31
N LYS A 6 15.54 9.61 1.90
CA LYS A 6 16.32 9.55 3.15
C LYS A 6 15.52 8.94 4.30
N LYS A 7 14.19 8.91 4.16
CA LYS A 7 13.22 8.31 5.07
C LYS A 7 12.96 6.81 4.82
N ASP A 8 13.17 6.25 3.63
CA ASP A 8 12.93 4.80 3.40
C ASP A 8 13.88 3.94 4.23
N GLY A 9 15.14 4.35 4.33
CA GLY A 9 16.14 3.70 5.19
C GLY A 9 15.75 3.64 6.67
N ASP A 10 14.81 4.48 7.10
CA ASP A 10 14.26 4.47 8.45
C ASP A 10 13.19 3.38 8.63
N LEU A 11 12.42 3.07 7.59
CA LEU A 11 11.43 1.97 7.61
C LEU A 11 12.08 0.60 7.82
N TYR A 12 13.32 0.41 7.34
CA TYR A 12 14.08 -0.83 7.56
C TYR A 12 14.55 -1.00 9.01
N LYS A 13 14.55 0.08 9.81
CA LYS A 13 15.01 0.09 11.20
C LYS A 13 13.85 0.12 12.19
N ASN A 14 12.72 0.68 11.78
CA ASN A 14 11.58 0.96 12.63
C ASN A 14 10.29 0.41 12.01
N THR A 15 9.45 -0.21 12.85
CA THR A 15 8.09 -0.61 12.46
C THR A 15 7.10 0.44 12.94
N TYR A 16 6.35 1.02 12.01
CA TYR A 16 5.42 2.09 12.28
C TYR A 16 3.97 1.59 12.31
N SER A 17 3.14 2.29 13.09
CA SER A 17 1.70 2.06 13.08
C SER A 17 1.10 2.41 11.70
N ILE A 18 0.03 1.72 11.32
CA ILE A 18 -0.74 2.02 10.09
C ILE A 18 -1.11 3.50 9.99
N GLU A 19 -1.56 4.11 11.08
CA GLU A 19 -1.96 5.52 11.10
C GLU A 19 -0.79 6.49 10.86
N TYR A 20 0.43 6.12 11.27
CA TYR A 20 1.62 6.89 10.95
C TYR A 20 1.96 6.77 9.45
N LEU A 21 1.91 5.55 8.90
CA LEU A 21 2.19 5.31 7.48
C LEU A 21 1.20 6.08 6.59
N LYS A 22 -0.09 6.08 6.93
CA LYS A 22 -1.11 6.86 6.20
C LYS A 22 -0.82 8.35 6.17
N ARG A 23 -0.44 8.94 7.32
CA ARG A 23 -0.15 10.38 7.42
C ARG A 23 1.09 10.80 6.64
N ASN A 24 2.03 9.87 6.43
CA ASN A 24 3.32 10.14 5.82
C ASN A 24 3.49 9.35 4.50
N ILE A 25 2.41 8.92 3.86
CA ILE A 25 2.50 8.03 2.68
C ILE A 25 3.34 8.64 1.55
N ILE A 26 3.26 9.96 1.38
CA ILE A 26 4.01 10.71 0.36
C ILE A 26 5.52 10.77 0.64
N ASP A 27 5.95 10.45 1.85
CA ASP A 27 7.35 10.54 2.26
C ASP A 27 8.17 9.28 1.96
N PHE A 28 7.50 8.16 1.71
CA PHE A 28 8.14 6.85 1.54
C PHE A 28 7.80 6.22 0.18
N SER A 29 8.67 5.38 -0.36
CA SER A 29 8.28 4.51 -1.49
C SER A 29 7.21 3.50 -1.05
N LEU A 30 6.25 3.20 -1.92
CA LEU A 30 5.23 2.19 -1.64
C LEU A 30 5.86 0.79 -1.53
N TRP A 31 6.86 0.49 -2.34
CA TRP A 31 7.68 -0.73 -2.20
C TRP A 31 8.41 -0.81 -0.86
N ALA A 32 9.01 0.28 -0.41
CA ALA A 32 9.69 0.30 0.89
C ALA A 32 8.72 0.01 2.04
N ILE A 33 7.50 0.58 2.00
CA ILE A 33 6.44 0.26 2.96
C ILE A 33 6.05 -1.22 2.87
N LEU A 34 5.81 -1.74 1.67
CA LEU A 34 5.40 -3.13 1.44
C LEU A 34 6.41 -4.16 1.97
N HIS A 35 7.71 -3.89 1.82
CA HIS A 35 8.75 -4.83 2.22
C HIS A 35 9.03 -4.84 3.73
N THR A 36 8.81 -3.70 4.40
CA THR A 36 9.36 -3.48 5.75
C THR A 36 8.32 -3.43 6.84
N GLN A 37 7.07 -3.09 6.51
CA GLN A 37 6.03 -2.84 7.49
C GLN A 37 5.03 -4.00 7.58
N ILE A 38 4.36 -4.13 8.72
CA ILE A 38 3.23 -5.06 8.89
C ILE A 38 1.96 -4.32 8.51
N LEU A 39 1.42 -4.64 7.33
CA LEU A 39 0.28 -3.95 6.75
C LEU A 39 -1.04 -4.64 7.08
N THR A 40 -2.14 -3.89 6.96
CA THR A 40 -3.49 -4.45 7.01
C THR A 40 -4.04 -4.63 5.59
N PRO A 41 -5.01 -5.53 5.39
CA PRO A 41 -5.68 -5.69 4.10
C PRO A 41 -6.26 -4.37 3.56
N ASP A 42 -6.90 -3.58 4.42
CA ASP A 42 -7.44 -2.26 4.04
C ASP A 42 -6.35 -1.30 3.56
N PHE A 43 -5.20 -1.24 4.25
CA PHE A 43 -4.10 -0.39 3.84
C PHE A 43 -3.56 -0.82 2.47
N CYS A 44 -3.35 -2.12 2.25
CA CYS A 44 -2.86 -2.62 0.97
C CYS A 44 -3.79 -2.26 -0.18
N VAL A 45 -5.11 -2.42 -0.01
CA VAL A 45 -6.05 -2.07 -1.08
C VAL A 45 -6.14 -0.57 -1.30
N GLU A 46 -6.17 0.23 -0.23
CA GLU A 46 -6.34 1.68 -0.31
C GLU A 46 -5.12 2.41 -0.89
N TYR A 47 -3.91 1.94 -0.55
CA TYR A 47 -2.67 2.67 -0.83
C TYR A 47 -1.71 1.98 -1.79
N LEU A 48 -1.83 0.66 -2.01
CA LEU A 48 -0.92 -0.08 -2.90
C LEU A 48 -1.62 -0.56 -4.18
N LEU A 49 -2.86 -1.05 -4.07
CA LEU A 49 -3.56 -1.75 -5.17
C LEU A 49 -4.64 -0.91 -5.85
N ILE A 50 -4.78 0.36 -5.49
CA ILE A 50 -5.80 1.23 -6.08
C ILE A 50 -5.40 1.62 -7.52
N PRO A 51 -6.31 1.56 -8.50
CA PRO A 51 -6.03 2.06 -9.84
C PRO A 51 -5.67 3.54 -9.83
N ASP A 52 -4.82 3.97 -10.78
CA ASP A 52 -4.35 5.35 -10.92
C ASP A 52 -3.84 5.92 -9.58
N ASN A 53 -2.95 5.14 -8.95
CA ASN A 53 -2.52 5.38 -7.57
C ASN A 53 -1.76 6.70 -7.44
N LYS A 54 -2.46 7.74 -6.98
CA LYS A 54 -1.89 9.08 -6.74
C LYS A 54 -0.72 9.12 -5.74
N TYR A 55 -0.47 8.04 -5.00
CA TYR A 55 0.65 7.93 -4.07
C TYR A 55 1.88 7.24 -4.69
N ALA A 56 1.74 6.63 -5.86
CA ALA A 56 2.86 6.08 -6.59
C ALA A 56 3.80 7.20 -7.03
N LYS A 57 5.11 6.97 -6.88
CA LYS A 57 6.14 7.98 -7.15
C LYS A 57 6.86 7.76 -8.48
N ASP A 58 6.80 6.54 -8.96
CA ASP A 58 7.43 6.05 -10.17
C ASP A 58 6.62 4.88 -10.74
N GLU A 59 7.03 4.41 -11.92
CA GLU A 59 6.41 3.27 -12.60
C GLU A 59 6.47 1.99 -11.76
N ASP A 60 7.51 1.82 -10.93
CA ASP A 60 7.65 0.67 -10.05
C ASP A 60 6.55 0.65 -8.98
N ASP A 61 6.28 1.79 -8.31
CA ASP A 61 5.19 1.93 -7.35
C ASP A 61 3.79 1.76 -8.01
N GLU A 62 3.64 2.12 -9.30
CA GLU A 62 2.41 1.87 -10.08
C GLU A 62 2.19 0.37 -10.38
N GLU A 63 3.27 -0.40 -10.49
CA GLU A 63 3.25 -1.83 -10.81
C GLU A 63 3.18 -2.76 -9.58
N ILE A 64 2.67 -2.26 -8.45
CA ILE A 64 2.40 -3.12 -7.28
C ILE A 64 1.08 -3.89 -7.47
N TYR A 65 1.18 -5.21 -7.59
CA TYR A 65 0.03 -6.10 -7.77
C TYR A 65 -0.29 -6.95 -6.52
N ILE A 66 -1.48 -7.57 -6.52
CA ILE A 66 -1.95 -8.46 -5.45
C ILE A 66 -0.90 -9.54 -5.13
N ASN A 67 -0.24 -10.10 -6.14
CA ASN A 67 0.76 -11.15 -5.92
C ASN A 67 1.99 -10.63 -5.17
N ASN A 68 2.38 -9.38 -5.36
CA ASN A 68 3.48 -8.76 -4.61
C ASN A 68 3.07 -8.61 -3.13
N VAL A 69 1.83 -8.17 -2.88
CA VAL A 69 1.29 -8.08 -1.52
C VAL A 69 1.27 -9.45 -0.84
N LEU A 70 0.75 -10.49 -1.49
CA LEU A 70 0.69 -11.83 -0.91
C LEU A 70 2.07 -12.46 -0.70
N TYR A 71 3.05 -12.10 -1.53
CA TYR A 71 4.43 -12.57 -1.39
C TYR A 71 5.11 -11.97 -0.15
N TRP A 72 5.00 -10.64 0.03
CA TRP A 72 5.70 -9.91 1.09
C TRP A 72 4.92 -9.86 2.41
N GLN A 73 3.59 -9.78 2.35
CA GLN A 73 2.70 -9.73 3.51
C GLN A 73 2.05 -11.10 3.72
N ARG A 74 2.86 -12.10 4.09
CA ARG A 74 2.44 -13.52 4.18
C ARG A 74 1.33 -13.80 5.21
N HIS A 75 1.06 -12.85 6.12
CA HIS A 75 -0.06 -12.92 7.06
C HIS A 75 -1.39 -12.49 6.43
N ILE A 76 -1.38 -11.90 5.24
CA ILE A 76 -2.56 -11.49 4.50
C ILE A 76 -2.91 -12.57 3.46
N THR A 77 -4.18 -12.94 3.42
CA THR A 77 -4.74 -13.82 2.40
C THR A 77 -5.40 -13.02 1.28
N LYS A 78 -5.53 -13.67 0.11
CA LYS A 78 -6.26 -13.09 -1.03
C LYS A 78 -7.72 -12.79 -0.67
N GLU A 79 -8.34 -13.63 0.14
CA GLU A 79 -9.72 -13.45 0.59
C GLU A 79 -9.88 -12.19 1.44
N GLU A 80 -8.96 -11.93 2.37
CA GLU A 80 -8.96 -10.72 3.18
C GLU A 80 -8.80 -9.45 2.34
N LEU A 81 -7.95 -9.46 1.31
CA LEU A 81 -7.85 -8.32 0.38
C LEU A 81 -9.16 -8.07 -0.37
N LEU A 82 -9.83 -9.12 -0.84
CA LEU A 82 -11.07 -9.02 -1.62
C LEU A 82 -12.29 -8.63 -0.77
N ASN A 83 -12.22 -8.86 0.55
CA ASN A 83 -13.32 -8.68 1.50
C ASN A 83 -13.05 -7.62 2.59
N CYS A 84 -11.93 -6.90 2.52
CA CYS A 84 -11.67 -5.78 3.44
C CYS A 84 -12.71 -4.66 3.29
N GLU A 85 -12.81 -3.80 4.30
CA GLU A 85 -13.82 -2.75 4.37
C GLU A 85 -13.65 -1.71 3.26
N PHE A 86 -12.40 -1.37 2.92
CA PHE A 86 -12.10 -0.48 1.81
C PHE A 86 -12.58 -1.05 0.48
N MET A 87 -12.25 -2.32 0.18
CA MET A 87 -12.66 -2.98 -1.07
C MET A 87 -14.19 -3.05 -1.21
N LYS A 88 -14.91 -3.33 -0.10
CA LYS A 88 -16.38 -3.30 -0.09
C LYS A 88 -16.92 -1.92 -0.46
N LYS A 89 -16.38 -0.86 0.15
CA LYS A 89 -16.76 0.54 -0.14
C LYS A 89 -16.44 0.92 -1.59
N TYR A 90 -15.27 0.54 -2.09
CA TYR A 90 -14.83 0.82 -3.44
C TYR A 90 -15.73 0.15 -4.50
N LYS A 91 -16.10 -1.12 -4.30
CA LYS A 91 -17.06 -1.81 -5.19
C LYS A 91 -18.42 -1.10 -5.23
N ILE A 92 -18.90 -0.61 -4.09
CA ILE A 92 -20.15 0.15 -4.01
C ILE A 92 -20.03 1.48 -4.75
N SER A 93 -18.92 2.21 -4.62
CA SER A 93 -18.74 3.49 -5.32
C SER A 93 -18.69 3.31 -6.84
N ILE A 94 -17.98 2.29 -7.32
CA ILE A 94 -17.92 1.95 -8.76
C ILE A 94 -19.32 1.60 -9.29
N ALA A 95 -20.11 0.83 -8.53
CA ALA A 95 -21.47 0.44 -8.94
C ALA A 95 -22.45 1.61 -8.99
N LYS A 96 -22.24 2.67 -8.20
CA LYS A 96 -23.08 3.88 -8.20
C LYS A 96 -22.74 4.88 -9.31
N ASN A 97 -21.54 4.79 -9.86
CA ASN A 97 -21.05 5.65 -10.94
C ASN A 97 -21.27 5.04 -12.35
N LYS A 98 -21.99 3.91 -12.43
CA LYS A 98 -22.47 3.28 -13.66
C LYS A 98 -23.97 3.52 -13.80
#